data_AF-A0A1I4G2L6-F1
#
_entry.id   AF-A0A1I4G2L6-F1
#
_cell.length_a   1.000
_cell.length_b   1.000
_cell.length_c   1.000
_cell.angle_alpha   90.00
_cell.angle_beta   90.00
_cell.angle_gamma   90.00
#
_symmetry.space_group_name_H-M   'P 1'
#
loop_
_entity.id
_entity.type
_entity.pdbx_description
1 polymer ?
#
loop_
_entity_poly.entity_id
_entity_poly.type
_entity_poly.pdbx_seq_one_letter_code
_entity_poly.pdbx_strand_id
1 'polypeptide(L)'
;MNPNAYENPEVDAILDSALHETNINASYKLWHDAASTGSGSGFGPNADAPWLWVADFNYCYFVKNDIDMGPKPVMGQDYMQNICEWKRTNSTE
;
A
#
# COMPACT_ATOMS: atom_id res chain seq x y z
N MET A 1 -11.86 7.26 -2.34
CA MET A 1 -12.59 8.50 -2.70
C MET A 1 -11.73 9.25 -3.71
N ASN A 2 -12.34 9.88 -4.72
CA ASN A 2 -11.66 10.61 -5.79
C ASN A 2 -12.00 12.12 -5.73
N PRO A 3 -11.46 12.87 -4.75
CA PRO A 3 -11.88 14.25 -4.45
C PRO A 3 -11.49 15.28 -5.51
N ASN A 4 -10.48 15.01 -6.35
CA ASN A 4 -10.07 15.89 -7.45
C ASN A 4 -10.88 15.62 -8.74
N ALA A 5 -11.83 14.68 -8.71
CA ALA A 5 -12.66 14.29 -9.85
C ALA A 5 -11.84 13.91 -11.10
N TYR A 6 -10.67 13.30 -10.92
CA TYR A 6 -9.86 12.80 -12.01
C TYR A 6 -10.60 11.68 -12.77
N GLU A 7 -10.69 11.80 -14.09
CA GLU A 7 -11.37 10.85 -14.97
C GLU A 7 -10.49 10.62 -16.21
N ASN A 8 -10.19 9.36 -16.52
CA ASN A 8 -9.43 8.98 -17.70
C ASN A 8 -9.91 7.59 -18.15
N PRO A 9 -10.68 7.50 -19.25
CA PRO A 9 -11.27 6.23 -19.70
C PRO A 9 -10.27 5.12 -20.00
N GLU A 10 -9.04 5.47 -20.41
CA GLU A 10 -7.96 4.49 -20.64
C GLU A 10 -7.49 3.89 -19.32
N VAL A 11 -7.25 4.75 -18.31
CA VAL A 11 -6.91 4.33 -16.95
C VAL A 11 -8.03 3.47 -16.38
N ASP A 12 -9.29 3.90 -16.48
CA ASP A 12 -10.43 3.16 -15.94
C ASP A 12 -10.55 1.77 -16.57
N ALA A 13 -10.35 1.62 -17.88
CA ALA A 13 -10.38 0.32 -18.55
C ALA A 13 -9.26 -0.62 -18.08
N ILE A 14 -8.06 -0.10 -17.81
CA ILE A 14 -6.93 -0.89 -17.30
C ILE A 14 -7.21 -1.30 -15.84
N LEU A 15 -7.71 -0.38 -15.02
CA LEU A 15 -8.09 -0.66 -13.63
C LEU A 15 -9.21 -1.70 -13.55
N ASP A 16 -10.22 -1.62 -14.42
CA ASP A 16 -11.28 -2.62 -14.52
C ASP A 16 -10.73 -3.99 -14.94
N SER A 17 -9.81 -4.03 -15.90
CA SER A 17 -9.11 -5.27 -16.28
C SER A 17 -8.30 -5.85 -15.11
N ALA A 18 -7.61 -5.00 -14.34
CA ALA A 18 -6.83 -5.41 -13.17
C ALA A 18 -7.70 -6.02 -12.07
N LEU A 19 -8.92 -5.49 -11.89
CA LEU A 19 -9.92 -6.00 -10.95
C LEU A 19 -10.52 -7.34 -11.39
N HIS A 20 -10.69 -7.56 -12.70
CA HIS A 20 -11.21 -8.81 -13.26
C HIS A 20 -10.16 -9.92 -13.37
N GLU A 21 -8.87 -9.58 -13.31
CA GLU A 21 -7.80 -10.57 -13.37
C GLU A 21 -7.80 -11.49 -12.13
N THR A 22 -7.80 -12.80 -12.38
CA THR A 22 -7.87 -13.82 -11.34
C THR A 22 -6.50 -14.24 -10.81
N ASN A 23 -5.44 -13.98 -11.58
CA ASN A 23 -4.07 -14.19 -11.16
C ASN A 23 -3.48 -12.89 -10.60
N ILE A 24 -3.28 -12.85 -9.28
CA ILE A 24 -2.73 -11.68 -8.58
C ILE A 24 -1.38 -11.21 -9.14
N ASN A 25 -0.52 -12.12 -9.60
CA ASN A 25 0.78 -11.73 -10.14
C ASN A 25 0.65 -11.10 -11.53
N ALA A 26 -0.34 -11.54 -12.32
CA ALA A 26 -0.63 -10.93 -13.61
C ALA A 26 -1.26 -9.54 -13.44
N SER A 27 -2.12 -9.36 -12.42
CA SER A 27 -2.78 -8.07 -12.18
C SER A 27 -1.82 -6.96 -11.79
N TYR A 28 -0.68 -7.27 -11.14
CA TYR A 28 0.34 -6.27 -10.82
C TYR A 28 0.83 -5.47 -12.02
N LYS A 29 0.94 -6.11 -13.19
CA LYS A 29 1.32 -5.40 -14.42
C LYS A 29 0.23 -4.39 -14.81
N LEU A 30 -1.04 -4.77 -14.72
CA LEU A 30 -2.16 -3.89 -15.06
C LEU A 30 -2.25 -2.69 -14.11
N TRP A 31 -2.06 -2.90 -12.80
CA TRP A 31 -1.99 -1.80 -11.83
C TRP A 31 -0.83 -0.83 -12.12
N HIS A 32 0.32 -1.35 -12.53
CA HIS A 32 1.46 -0.54 -12.94
C HIS A 32 1.16 0.26 -14.23
N ASP A 33 0.60 -0.40 -15.24
CA ASP A 33 0.29 0.22 -16.54
C ASP A 33 -0.77 1.33 -16.40
N ALA A 34 -1.70 1.24 -15.45
CA ALA A 34 -2.65 2.32 -15.19
C ALA A 34 -2.00 3.59 -14.61
N ALA A 35 -0.87 3.47 -13.92
CA ALA A 35 -0.10 4.62 -13.44
C ALA A 35 0.67 5.32 -14.58
N SER A 36 1.01 4.59 -15.64
CA SER A 36 1.62 5.15 -16.85
C SER A 36 1.40 4.20 -18.03
N THR A 37 0.54 4.59 -18.96
CA THR A 37 0.15 3.74 -20.10
C THR A 37 1.22 3.69 -21.20
N GLY A 38 2.33 4.40 -21.01
CA GLY A 38 3.43 4.51 -21.98
C GLY A 38 3.22 5.56 -23.08
N SER A 39 2.01 6.11 -23.19
CA SER A 39 1.66 7.20 -24.14
C SER A 39 1.80 8.61 -23.52
N GLY A 40 2.24 8.69 -22.26
CA GLY A 40 2.21 9.92 -21.45
C GLY A 40 0.89 10.14 -20.69
N SER A 41 -0.05 9.19 -20.79
CA SER A 41 -1.33 9.14 -20.06
C SER A 41 -1.21 8.23 -18.83
N GLY A 42 -1.99 8.49 -17.78
CA GLY A 42 -1.97 7.70 -16.54
C GLY A 42 -2.04 8.54 -15.27
N PHE A 43 -2.48 7.96 -14.15
CA PHE A 43 -2.61 8.71 -12.89
C PHE A 43 -1.28 8.94 -12.15
N GLY A 44 -0.17 8.39 -12.66
CA GLY A 44 1.13 8.49 -12.03
C GLY A 44 1.78 9.88 -12.19
N PRO A 45 2.83 10.16 -11.41
CA PRO A 45 3.49 11.48 -11.40
C PRO A 45 4.22 11.82 -12.71
N ASN A 46 4.55 10.82 -13.54
CA ASN A 46 5.17 11.02 -14.86
C ASN A 46 4.16 11.16 -16.01
N ALA A 47 2.87 11.19 -15.68
CA ALA A 47 1.76 11.32 -16.62
C ALA A 47 0.83 12.46 -16.15
N ASP A 48 -0.46 12.19 -15.91
CA ASP A 48 -1.46 13.23 -15.62
C ASP A 48 -1.29 13.85 -14.21
N ALA A 49 -0.53 13.20 -13.32
CA ALA A 49 -0.16 13.66 -11.99
C ALA A 49 -1.33 14.29 -11.16
N PRO A 50 -2.50 13.64 -11.05
CA PRO A 50 -3.65 14.15 -10.28
C PRO A 50 -3.38 14.29 -8.77
N TRP A 51 -2.30 13.67 -8.26
CA TRP A 51 -1.89 13.70 -6.86
C TRP A 51 -0.40 14.04 -6.72
N LEU A 52 -0.07 14.78 -5.66
CA LEU A 52 1.29 14.92 -5.16
C LEU A 52 1.47 13.98 -3.94
N TRP A 53 2.16 12.86 -4.16
CA TRP A 53 2.57 11.95 -3.08
C TRP A 53 3.83 12.51 -2.42
N VAL A 54 3.73 12.94 -1.16
CA VAL A 54 4.80 13.69 -0.48
C VAL A 54 5.74 12.79 0.32
N ALA A 55 5.19 11.89 1.13
CA ALA A 55 5.97 11.03 2.01
C ALA A 55 5.15 9.82 2.49
N ASP A 56 5.87 8.73 2.76
CA ASP A 56 5.39 7.66 3.64
C ASP A 56 5.75 8.00 5.09
N PHE A 57 4.89 7.62 6.03
CA PHE A 57 5.13 7.85 7.47
C PHE A 57 5.29 6.54 8.22
N ASN A 58 6.12 6.57 9.27
CA ASN A 58 6.27 5.45 10.18
C ASN A 58 5.25 5.54 11.32
N TYR A 59 4.72 4.40 11.73
CA TYR A 59 3.95 4.31 12.97
C TYR A 59 4.90 4.21 14.16
N CYS A 60 4.61 5.00 15.20
CA CYS A 60 5.38 5.03 16.42
C CYS A 60 4.52 4.53 17.58
N TYR A 61 5.04 3.58 18.36
CA TYR A 61 4.33 3.00 19.51
C TYR A 61 5.15 3.17 20.78
N PHE A 62 4.45 3.36 21.90
CA PHE A 62 5.06 3.22 23.22
C PHE A 62 4.93 1.77 23.67
N VAL A 63 6.08 1.12 23.87
CA VAL A 63 6.17 -0.30 24.23
C VAL A 63 6.82 -0.42 25.59
N LYS A 64 6.28 -1.29 26.45
CA LYS A 64 6.89 -1.58 27.73
C LYS A 64 8.25 -2.27 27.49
N ASN A 65 9.30 -1.87 28.20
CA ASN A 65 10.69 -2.33 27.97
C ASN A 65 10.89 -3.86 28.03
N ASP A 66 9.97 -4.60 28.64
CA ASP A 66 10.03 -6.06 28.76
C ASP A 66 9.19 -6.80 27.70
N ILE A 67 8.70 -6.08 26.67
CA ILE A 67 7.95 -6.62 25.54
C ILE A 67 8.80 -6.48 24.28
N ASP A 68 9.06 -7.60 23.62
CA ASP A 68 9.56 -7.65 22.25
C ASP A 68 8.37 -7.86 21.31
N MET A 69 8.10 -6.89 20.43
CA MET A 69 7.04 -6.95 19.43
C MET A 69 7.47 -7.67 18.14
N GLY A 70 8.71 -8.12 18.04
CA GLY A 70 9.23 -8.74 16.82
C GLY A 70 9.33 -7.77 15.64
N PRO A 71 9.22 -8.28 14.40
CA PRO A 71 9.18 -7.47 13.18
C PRO A 71 8.07 -6.42 13.20
N LYS A 72 8.31 -5.27 12.56
CA LYS A 72 7.29 -4.23 12.42
C LYS A 72 6.06 -4.77 11.64
N PRO A 73 4.83 -4.44 12.05
CA PRO A 73 3.64 -4.66 11.23
C PRO A 73 3.77 -4.05 9.83
N VAL A 74 3.14 -4.69 8.84
CA VAL A 74 3.02 -4.18 7.47
C VAL A 74 2.01 -3.03 7.42
N MET A 75 0.92 -3.14 8.19
CA MET A 75 -0.11 -2.12 8.33
C MET A 75 -0.02 -1.48 9.71
N GLY A 76 0.77 -0.42 9.87
CA GLY A 76 1.03 0.11 11.21
C GLY A 76 -0.18 0.76 11.91
N GLN A 77 -1.32 0.99 11.24
CA GLN A 77 -2.57 1.31 11.96
C GLN A 77 -3.07 0.13 12.81
N ASP A 78 -2.71 -1.11 12.44
CA ASP A 78 -2.99 -2.32 13.18
C ASP A 78 -1.69 -2.86 13.79
N TYR A 79 -1.33 -2.34 14.96
CA TYR A 79 -0.14 -2.78 15.67
C TYR A 79 -0.24 -4.23 16.17
N MET A 80 -1.43 -4.84 16.17
CA MET A 80 -1.64 -6.22 16.60
C MET A 80 -1.51 -7.24 15.45
N GLN A 81 -1.23 -6.80 14.22
CA GLN A 81 -1.10 -7.67 13.05
C GLN A 81 -0.17 -8.88 13.29
N ASN A 82 0.86 -8.71 14.13
CA ASN A 82 1.83 -9.74 14.46
C ASN A 82 1.82 -10.14 15.95
N ILE A 83 0.68 -10.00 16.64
CA ILE A 83 0.59 -10.22 18.10
C ILE A 83 1.06 -11.62 18.56
N CYS A 84 0.93 -12.64 17.71
CA CYS A 84 1.40 -14.00 17.99
C CYS A 84 2.94 -14.12 18.01
N GLU A 85 3.67 -13.14 17.50
CA GLU A 85 5.13 -13.09 17.50
C GLU A 85 5.70 -12.44 18.75
N TRP A 86 4.86 -11.76 19.55
CA TRP A 86 5.31 -10.97 20.69
C TRP A 86 5.78 -11.85 21.84
N LYS A 87 6.81 -11.40 22.54
CA LYS A 87 7.42 -12.13 23.66
C LYS A 87 7.72 -11.21 24.82
N ARG A 88 7.70 -11.77 26.04
CA ARG A 88 8.32 -11.12 27.19
C ARG A 88 9.82 -11.40 27.15
N THR A 89 10.63 -10.37 27.37
CA THR A 89 12.10 -10.52 27.40
C THR A 89 12.64 -10.90 28.78
N ASN A 90 11.83 -10.74 29.84
CA ASN A 90 12.20 -11.01 31.23
C ASN A 90 11.46 -12.21 31.86
N SER A 91 10.89 -13.10 31.07
CA SER A 91 10.27 -14.32 31.60
C SER A 91 11.35 -15.32 32.01
N THR A 92 11.53 -15.50 33.31
CA THR A 92 12.08 -16.74 33.87
C THR A 92 11.13 -17.88 33.53
N GLU A 93 11.60 -18.88 32.81
CA GLU A 93 10.93 -20.19 32.70
C GLU A 93 10.64 -20.79 34.08
#